data_AF-T0CDF2-F1
#
_entry.id   AF-T0CDF2-F1
#
_cell.length_a   1.000
_cell.length_b   1.000
_cell.length_c   1.000
_cell.angle_alpha   90.00
_cell.angle_beta   90.00
_cell.angle_gamma   90.00
#
_symmetry.space_group_name_H-M   'P 1'
#
loop_
_entity.id
_entity.type
_entity.pdbx_description
1 polymer ?
#
loop_
_entity_poly.entity_id
_entity_poly.type
_entity_poly.pdbx_seq_one_letter_code
_entity_poly.pdbx_strand_id
1 'polypeptide(L)'
;MKAIDSLGLVRLTTSFALIFTFFNSSTFARPLMSSELELSRQLDSLREQSKEYISNISSRTNVKELPISKYLSFVILKNGCAPLEQTIEEIELQDDSFPDQSKGLQEKLKLCRKSTRALKEFDVSELDTSITQRLSEE
;
A
#
# COMPACT_ATOMS: atom_id res chain seq x y z
N MET A 1 4.14 44.09 52.69
CA MET A 1 3.91 42.64 52.48
C MET A 1 3.26 42.48 51.10
N LYS A 2 4.08 42.34 50.05
CA LYS A 2 3.63 42.15 48.65
C LYS A 2 3.97 40.72 48.28
N ALA A 3 2.97 39.84 48.31
CA ALA A 3 3.07 38.44 47.90
C ALA A 3 2.06 38.21 46.79
N ILE A 4 2.31 38.83 45.64
CA ILE A 4 1.58 38.57 44.40
C ILE A 4 2.65 38.64 43.30
N ASP A 5 2.52 37.82 42.27
CA ASP A 5 3.27 37.87 41.01
C ASP A 5 4.48 36.95 40.81
N SER A 6 4.50 35.75 41.40
CA SER A 6 5.40 34.67 40.94
C SER A 6 4.69 33.48 40.27
N LEU A 7 3.39 33.26 40.55
CA LEU A 7 2.65 32.11 40.02
C LEU A 7 2.06 32.31 38.61
N GLY A 8 1.83 33.56 38.19
CA GLY A 8 1.23 33.88 36.88
C GLY A 8 2.21 33.74 35.71
N LEU A 9 3.48 34.08 35.92
CA LEU A 9 4.51 34.07 34.89
C LEU A 9 4.92 32.64 34.48
N VAL A 10 4.97 31.72 35.44
CA VAL A 10 5.35 30.31 35.22
C VAL A 10 4.32 29.56 34.37
N ARG A 11 3.02 29.86 34.54
CA ARG A 11 1.94 29.24 33.74
C ARG A 11 1.95 29.69 32.28
N LEU A 12 2.29 30.97 32.03
CA LEU A 12 2.42 31.51 30.67
C LEU A 12 3.60 30.90 29.91
N THR A 13 4.74 30.66 30.58
CA THR A 13 5.92 30.06 29.95
C THR A 13 5.73 28.58 29.61
N THR A 14 5.05 27.81 30.45
CA THR A 14 4.80 26.38 30.19
C THR A 14 3.82 26.15 29.03
N SER A 15 2.79 27.01 28.90
CA SER A 15 1.85 26.91 27.77
C SER A 15 2.49 27.31 26.45
N PHE A 16 3.39 28.29 26.43
CA PHE A 16 4.13 28.67 25.22
C PHE A 16 5.11 27.58 24.76
N ALA A 17 5.80 26.92 25.69
CA ALA A 17 6.74 25.84 25.36
C ALA A 17 6.04 24.63 24.72
N LEU A 18 4.84 24.26 25.19
CA LEU A 18 4.04 23.16 24.63
C LEU A 18 3.53 23.44 23.21
N ILE A 19 3.23 24.71 22.90
CA ILE A 19 2.81 25.12 21.54
C ILE A 19 4.00 25.04 20.57
N PHE A 20 5.19 25.49 20.97
CA PHE A 20 6.39 25.41 20.12
C PHE A 20 6.87 23.97 19.86
N THR A 21 6.67 23.04 20.80
CA THR A 21 6.94 21.61 20.52
C THR A 21 5.96 21.02 19.52
N PHE A 22 4.72 21.52 19.46
CA PHE A 22 3.72 21.08 18.47
C PHE A 22 4.09 21.55 17.05
N PHE A 23 4.58 22.79 16.91
CA PHE A 23 5.03 23.33 15.61
C PHE A 23 6.37 22.75 15.11
N ASN A 24 7.24 22.26 15.98
CA ASN A 24 8.47 21.57 15.55
C ASN A 24 8.23 20.07 15.26
N SER A 25 7.07 19.53 15.64
CA SER A 25 6.71 18.13 15.39
C SER A 25 5.98 17.94 14.06
N SER A 26 5.77 19.00 13.27
CA SER A 26 5.42 18.85 11.87
C SER A 26 6.65 18.33 11.14
N THR A 27 6.83 17.01 11.16
CA THR A 27 7.54 16.29 10.11
C THR A 27 6.91 16.75 8.80
N PHE A 28 7.58 17.67 8.12
CA PHE A 28 7.19 18.14 6.81
C PHE A 28 7.34 16.94 5.88
N ALA A 29 6.21 16.27 5.64
CA ALA A 29 6.05 15.28 4.59
C ALA A 29 6.58 15.88 3.28
N ARG A 30 7.64 15.29 2.71
CA ARG A 30 8.19 15.76 1.44
C ARG A 30 7.29 15.35 0.29
N PRO A 31 7.07 16.21 -0.71
CA PRO A 31 6.41 15.78 -1.93
C PRO A 31 7.28 14.76 -2.69
N LEU A 32 6.62 13.90 -3.46
CA LEU A 32 7.31 13.02 -4.42
C LEU A 32 8.09 13.85 -5.43
N MET A 33 9.33 13.44 -5.70
CA MET A 33 10.13 14.00 -6.78
C MET A 33 9.52 13.63 -8.14
N SER A 34 9.89 14.34 -9.21
CA SER A 34 9.25 14.19 -10.53
C SER A 34 9.24 12.74 -11.06
N SER A 35 10.32 12.00 -10.86
CA SER A 35 10.44 10.59 -11.25
C SER A 35 9.64 9.64 -10.35
N GLU A 36 9.56 9.91 -9.05
CA GLU A 36 8.74 9.14 -8.11
C GLU A 36 7.24 9.36 -8.38
N LEU A 37 6.86 10.61 -8.68
CA LEU A 37 5.50 11.00 -9.04
C LEU A 37 5.03 10.29 -10.33
N GLU A 38 5.91 10.19 -11.32
CA GLU A 38 5.60 9.45 -12.56
C GLU A 38 5.35 7.96 -12.28
N LEU A 39 6.16 7.35 -11.39
CA LEU A 39 5.95 5.96 -10.98
C LEU A 39 4.66 5.78 -10.18
N SER A 40 4.31 6.75 -9.33
CA SER A 40 3.04 6.78 -8.59
C SER A 40 1.83 6.82 -9.54
N ARG A 41 1.87 7.65 -10.59
CA ARG A 41 0.79 7.69 -11.60
C ARG A 41 0.62 6.36 -12.32
N GLN A 42 1.72 5.66 -12.58
CA GLN A 42 1.68 4.34 -13.20
C GLN A 42 1.10 3.28 -12.25
N LEU A 43 1.35 3.40 -10.95
CA LEU A 43 0.70 2.57 -9.93
C LEU A 43 -0.81 2.76 -9.95
N ASP A 44 -1.33 4.00 -10.02
CA ASP A 44 -2.77 4.26 -10.03
C ASP A 44 -3.48 3.54 -11.19
N SER A 45 -2.89 3.61 -12.39
CA SER A 45 -3.39 2.89 -13.57
C SER A 45 -3.40 1.38 -13.37
N LEU A 46 -2.33 0.81 -12.79
CA LEU A 46 -2.24 -0.64 -12.53
C LEU A 46 -3.17 -1.10 -11.42
N ARG A 47 -3.41 -0.28 -10.39
CA ARG A 47 -4.39 -0.57 -9.34
C ARG A 47 -5.78 -0.70 -9.93
N GLU A 48 -6.16 0.22 -10.81
CA GLU A 48 -7.49 0.20 -11.40
C GLU A 48 -7.70 -1.04 -12.28
N GLN A 49 -6.72 -1.39 -13.11
CA GLN A 49 -6.73 -2.65 -13.87
C GLN A 49 -6.79 -3.88 -12.95
N SER A 50 -6.02 -3.88 -11.86
CA SER A 50 -5.99 -5.02 -10.92
C SER A 50 -7.35 -5.20 -10.24
N LYS A 51 -8.01 -4.11 -9.84
CA LYS A 51 -9.38 -4.16 -9.29
C LYS A 51 -10.37 -4.74 -10.29
N GLU A 52 -10.30 -4.32 -11.56
CA GLU A 52 -11.16 -4.84 -12.62
C GLU A 52 -10.98 -6.36 -12.78
N TYR A 53 -9.74 -6.84 -12.87
CA TYR A 53 -9.45 -8.27 -13.00
C TYR A 53 -9.90 -9.06 -11.76
N ILE A 54 -9.64 -8.56 -10.56
CA ILE A 54 -10.10 -9.17 -9.31
C ILE A 54 -11.63 -9.28 -9.28
N SER A 55 -12.32 -8.21 -9.68
CA SER A 55 -13.79 -8.18 -9.75
C SER A 55 -14.31 -9.23 -10.73
N ASN A 56 -13.71 -9.32 -11.93
CA ASN A 56 -14.07 -10.29 -12.95
C ASN A 56 -13.80 -11.75 -12.54
N ILE A 57 -12.72 -12.01 -11.78
CA ILE A 57 -12.47 -13.35 -11.21
C ILE A 57 -13.53 -13.68 -10.16
N SER A 58 -13.80 -12.73 -9.26
CA SER A 58 -14.74 -12.92 -8.14
C SER A 58 -16.19 -13.05 -8.60
N SER A 59 -16.56 -12.48 -9.75
CA SER A 59 -17.91 -12.61 -10.33
C SER A 59 -18.14 -13.96 -11.01
N ARG A 60 -17.06 -14.61 -11.48
CA ARG A 60 -17.13 -15.90 -12.19
C ARG A 60 -16.86 -17.10 -11.27
N THR A 61 -16.29 -16.89 -10.09
CA THR A 61 -15.88 -17.98 -9.20
C THR A 61 -15.94 -17.58 -7.73
N ASN A 62 -16.35 -18.50 -6.87
CA ASN A 62 -16.19 -18.32 -5.42
C ASN A 62 -14.72 -18.54 -5.03
N VAL A 63 -13.97 -17.44 -4.91
CA VAL A 63 -12.54 -17.46 -4.59
C VAL A 63 -12.22 -18.26 -3.31
N LYS A 64 -13.13 -18.32 -2.34
CA LYS A 64 -12.94 -19.05 -1.07
C LYS A 64 -13.00 -20.57 -1.23
N GLU A 65 -13.58 -21.05 -2.31
CA GLU A 65 -13.74 -22.47 -2.62
C GLU A 65 -12.67 -22.98 -3.59
N LEU A 66 -11.76 -22.10 -4.04
CA LEU A 66 -10.63 -22.51 -4.85
C LEU A 66 -9.73 -23.50 -4.08
N PRO A 67 -9.12 -24.48 -4.77
CA PRO A 67 -8.02 -25.26 -4.22
C PRO A 67 -6.98 -24.35 -3.58
N ILE A 68 -6.44 -24.77 -2.44
CA ILE A 68 -5.53 -23.96 -1.61
C ILE A 68 -4.40 -23.33 -2.46
N SER A 69 -3.82 -24.08 -3.41
CA SER A 69 -2.77 -23.58 -4.31
C SER A 69 -3.22 -22.41 -5.20
N LYS A 70 -4.44 -22.48 -5.78
CA LYS A 70 -5.03 -21.42 -6.60
C LYS A 70 -5.47 -20.24 -5.74
N TYR A 71 -6.05 -20.50 -4.56
CA TYR A 71 -6.38 -19.46 -3.59
C TYR A 71 -5.15 -18.65 -3.18
N LEU A 72 -4.06 -19.32 -2.79
CA LEU A 72 -2.81 -18.67 -2.40
C LEU A 72 -2.21 -17.88 -3.57
N SER A 73 -2.21 -18.45 -4.77
CA SER A 73 -1.80 -17.75 -5.99
C SER A 73 -2.60 -16.46 -6.19
N PHE A 74 -3.93 -16.54 -6.09
CA PHE A 74 -4.79 -15.36 -6.19
C PHE A 74 -4.48 -14.30 -5.12
N VAL A 75 -4.29 -14.71 -3.87
CA VAL A 75 -3.95 -13.79 -2.76
C VAL A 75 -2.62 -13.08 -3.01
N ILE A 76 -1.59 -13.80 -3.48
CA ILE A 76 -0.29 -13.21 -3.82
C ILE A 76 -0.46 -12.18 -4.93
N LEU A 77 -1.16 -12.56 -6.01
CA LEU A 77 -1.35 -11.69 -7.17
C LEU A 77 -2.17 -10.44 -6.83
N LYS A 78 -3.24 -10.58 -6.03
CA LYS A 78 -4.07 -9.47 -5.54
C LYS A 78 -3.26 -8.43 -4.76
N ASN A 79 -2.23 -8.86 -4.03
CA ASN A 79 -1.41 -7.98 -3.21
C ASN A 79 -0.09 -7.55 -3.90
N GLY A 80 0.08 -7.86 -5.20
CA GLY A 80 1.35 -7.63 -5.90
C GLY A 80 1.80 -6.17 -6.01
N CYS A 81 0.88 -5.21 -5.86
CA CYS A 81 1.19 -3.78 -5.87
C CYS A 81 1.45 -3.19 -4.47
N ALA A 82 1.13 -3.93 -3.39
CA ALA A 82 1.27 -3.44 -2.01
C ALA A 82 2.69 -2.96 -1.66
N PRO A 83 3.78 -3.64 -2.08
CA PRO A 83 5.12 -3.15 -1.79
C PRO A 83 5.43 -1.78 -2.40
N LEU A 84 4.87 -1.47 -3.57
CA LEU A 84 5.05 -0.16 -4.20
C LEU A 84 4.25 0.92 -3.47
N GLU A 85 2.98 0.62 -3.15
CA GLU A 85 2.10 1.51 -2.37
C GLU A 85 2.74 1.90 -1.05
N GLN A 86 3.22 0.93 -0.28
CA GLN A 86 3.86 1.15 1.02
C GLN A 86 5.11 2.02 0.90
N THR A 87 5.93 1.82 -0.13
CA THR A 87 7.16 2.63 -0.30
C THR A 87 6.84 4.08 -0.66
N ILE A 88 5.80 4.33 -1.46
CA ILE A 88 5.37 5.69 -1.78
C ILE A 88 4.88 6.40 -0.53
N GLU A 89 4.03 5.75 0.26
CA GLU A 89 3.55 6.28 1.53
C GLU A 89 4.71 6.57 2.51
N GLU A 90 5.68 5.66 2.61
CA GLU A 90 6.88 5.85 3.42
C GLU A 90 7.69 7.09 2.99
N ILE A 91 7.86 7.31 1.68
CA ILE A 91 8.57 8.48 1.13
C ILE A 91 7.86 9.78 1.49
N GLU A 92 6.54 9.80 1.32
CA GLU A 92 5.72 10.98 1.62
C GLU A 92 5.79 11.35 3.10
N LEU A 93 6.09 10.41 4.01
CA LEU A 93 6.25 10.68 5.44
C LEU A 93 7.67 11.16 5.83
N GLN A 94 8.64 11.16 4.91
CA GLN A 94 10.01 11.61 5.19
C GLN A 94 10.19 13.12 4.98
N ASP A 95 11.31 13.65 5.48
CA ASP A 95 11.73 15.03 5.23
C ASP A 95 12.35 15.25 3.84
N ASP A 96 12.53 16.52 3.47
CA ASP A 96 13.08 16.95 2.18
C ASP A 96 14.53 16.51 1.91
N SER A 97 15.27 16.06 2.94
CA SER A 97 16.63 15.53 2.78
C SER A 97 16.66 14.07 2.35
N PHE A 98 15.51 13.40 2.37
CA PHE A 98 15.40 12.00 1.99
C PHE A 98 15.65 11.80 0.48
N PRO A 99 16.60 10.92 0.10
CA PRO A 99 17.03 10.78 -1.28
C PRO A 99 15.94 10.22 -2.20
N ASP A 100 16.04 10.53 -3.49
CA ASP A 100 15.20 9.95 -4.55
C ASP A 100 15.23 8.40 -4.50
N GLN A 101 14.05 7.80 -4.40
CA GLN A 101 13.87 6.35 -4.36
C GLN A 101 13.38 5.76 -5.69
N SER A 102 13.37 6.55 -6.77
CA SER A 102 12.84 6.14 -8.09
C SER A 102 13.35 4.79 -8.58
N LYS A 103 14.62 4.45 -8.33
CA LYS A 103 15.18 3.13 -8.72
C LYS A 103 14.52 1.97 -7.96
N GLY A 104 14.34 2.12 -6.64
CA GLY A 104 13.66 1.11 -5.82
C GLY A 104 12.17 0.99 -6.15
N LEU A 105 11.52 2.13 -6.44
CA LEU A 105 10.13 2.18 -6.91
C LEU A 105 9.96 1.48 -8.26
N GLN A 106 10.91 1.62 -9.20
CA GLN A 106 10.87 0.93 -10.48
C GLN A 106 10.88 -0.60 -10.34
N GLU A 107 11.66 -1.15 -9.40
CA GLU A 107 11.69 -2.59 -9.15
C GLU A 107 10.36 -3.10 -8.60
N LYS A 108 9.77 -2.35 -7.65
CA LYS A 108 8.45 -2.65 -7.08
C LYS A 108 7.34 -2.50 -8.12
N LEU A 109 7.43 -1.51 -9.01
CA LEU A 109 6.52 -1.34 -10.14
C LEU A 109 6.58 -2.52 -11.11
N LYS A 110 7.76 -3.09 -11.38
CA LYS A 110 7.87 -4.31 -12.18
C LYS A 110 7.12 -5.48 -11.55
N LEU A 111 7.16 -5.63 -10.22
CA LEU A 111 6.40 -6.66 -9.51
C LEU A 111 4.89 -6.42 -9.60
N CYS A 112 4.44 -5.18 -9.39
CA CYS A 112 3.04 -4.79 -9.56
C CYS A 112 2.55 -5.12 -10.97
N ARG A 113 3.27 -4.71 -12.02
CA ARG A 113 2.95 -5.04 -13.43
C ARG A 113 2.86 -6.54 -13.69
N LYS A 114 3.82 -7.32 -13.20
CA LYS A 114 3.81 -8.79 -13.34
C LYS A 114 2.57 -9.39 -12.69
N SER A 115 2.24 -8.93 -11.50
CA SER A 115 1.09 -9.43 -10.74
C SER A 115 -0.24 -9.06 -11.41
N THR A 116 -0.39 -7.80 -11.86
CA THR A 116 -1.55 -7.33 -12.63
C THR A 116 -1.74 -8.13 -13.91
N ARG A 117 -0.65 -8.43 -14.64
CA ARG A 117 -0.70 -9.28 -15.84
C ARG A 117 -1.12 -10.71 -15.50
N ALA A 118 -0.57 -11.30 -14.45
CA ALA A 118 -0.95 -12.64 -14.03
C ALA A 118 -2.39 -12.71 -13.52
N LEU A 119 -2.95 -11.65 -12.93
CA LEU A 119 -4.39 -11.56 -12.61
C LEU A 119 -5.24 -11.62 -13.88
N LYS A 120 -4.84 -10.92 -14.95
CA LYS A 120 -5.55 -10.96 -16.24
C LYS A 120 -5.60 -12.38 -16.81
N GLU A 121 -4.52 -13.13 -16.65
CA GLU A 121 -4.33 -14.49 -17.16
C GLU A 121 -4.78 -15.57 -16.14
N PHE A 122 -5.35 -15.17 -15.00
CA PHE A 122 -5.69 -16.10 -13.91
C PHE A 122 -6.86 -16.99 -14.29
N ASP A 123 -6.56 -18.27 -14.53
CA ASP A 123 -7.53 -19.27 -14.94
C ASP A 123 -8.14 -20.04 -13.77
N VAL A 124 -9.47 -20.01 -13.71
CA VAL A 124 -10.35 -20.66 -12.74
C VAL A 124 -11.08 -21.88 -13.30
N SER A 125 -10.92 -22.19 -14.59
CA SER A 125 -11.68 -23.23 -15.30
C SER A 125 -11.18 -24.67 -15.10
N GLU A 126 -9.97 -24.87 -14.59
CA GLU A 126 -9.43 -26.20 -14.24
C GLU A 126 -10.09 -26.87 -13.00
N LEU A 127 -11.14 -26.28 -12.43
CA LEU A 127 -11.80 -26.79 -11.22
C LEU A 127 -12.56 -28.11 -11.45
N ASP A 128 -13.11 -28.33 -12.64
CA ASP A 128 -14.05 -29.44 -12.91
C ASP A 128 -13.41 -30.81 -13.18
N THR A 129 -12.14 -30.87 -13.56
CA THR A 129 -11.52 -32.13 -13.99
C THR A 129 -10.88 -32.93 -12.85
N SER A 130 -10.39 -32.27 -11.79
CA SER A 130 -9.68 -32.98 -10.71
C SER A 130 -10.59 -33.64 -9.67
N ILE A 131 -11.82 -33.15 -9.48
CA ILE A 131 -12.78 -33.71 -8.53
C ILE A 131 -13.48 -34.93 -9.14
N THR A 132 -13.85 -34.85 -10.43
CA THR A 132 -14.54 -35.93 -11.13
C THR A 132 -13.67 -37.19 -11.25
N GLN A 133 -12.35 -37.04 -11.41
CA GLN A 133 -11.43 -38.17 -11.55
C GLN A 133 -11.17 -38.91 -10.21
N ARG A 134 -11.30 -38.23 -9.07
CA ARG A 134 -11.15 -38.86 -7.74
C ARG A 134 -12.40 -39.60 -7.26
N LEU A 135 -13.57 -39.27 -7.81
CA LEU A 135 -14.84 -39.94 -7.50
C LEU A 135 -15.15 -41.14 -8.42
N SER A 136 -14.35 -41.35 -9.47
CA SER A 136 -14.48 -42.51 -10.37
C SER A 136 -13.52 -43.66 -10.04
N GLU A 137 -12.67 -43.51 -9.03
CA GLU A 137 -11.70 -44.51 -8.57
C GLU A 137 -12.07 -45.13 -7.21
N GLU A 138 -13.23 -44.79 -6.65
CA GLU A 138 -13.89 -45.50 -5.53
C GLU A 138 -15.13 -46.26 -6.02
#